data_AF-A0A6C1NC92-F1
#
_entry.id   AF-A0A6C1NC92-F1
#
_cell.length_a   1.000
_cell.length_b   1.000
_cell.length_c   1.000
_cell.angle_alpha   90.00
_cell.angle_beta   90.00
_cell.angle_gamma   90.00
#
_symmetry.space_group_name_H-M   'P 1'
#
loop_
_entity.id
_entity.type
_entity.pdbx_description
1 polymer ?
#
loop_
_entity_poly.entity_id
_entity_poly.type
_entity_poly.pdbx_seq_one_letter_code
_entity_poly.pdbx_strand_id
1 'polypeptide(L)'
;MDDWGQMLGGMVQAVRDEAEHIRSRDVGRTWQLYGGCRAREAGEGLGLYRFELGGGRPPGPGSQGILRMAGETVPACVARSGKGWIELTVTNDLGDPSAEASLFVRDDILISRLLDQLRARARNIEARSLSHRFASGGPSCEITPRVPPRPEDTRELNLRQRLAVQVALTQDLCWLWGPPGTGKTSTAAAVARAWVRRGQSVLLVAPTNRAVDRLLETVLRDGDLSELVEAGRVLRLGAMDDPQIKKRIGGQVALGEVVSRLGAPIQYRIRELLAEADAIQVEVGAGAGDGSERKAALLDEARSLEGRLDHLPRTLVRDAQVIATTVHRAGLGWLGRDFDVAVLDEASMVPLPWATAAAFSVRKQILAAGDSHQLGPVVRSRSQRAQIWLGRSPMDIGGEAGDAPSRVMLTEQYRMHPVLCTVVSRYSYEG
;
A
#
# COMPACT_ATOMS: atom_id res chain seq x y z
N MET A 1 -24.15 19.93 -11.14
CA MET A 1 -24.53 18.51 -11.35
C MET A 1 -24.24 18.27 -12.82
N ASP A 2 -23.21 17.56 -13.33
CA ASP A 2 -22.57 16.32 -12.86
C ASP A 2 -21.25 15.98 -13.63
N ASP A 3 -20.22 16.84 -13.65
CA ASP A 3 -18.94 16.47 -14.32
C ASP A 3 -18.27 15.26 -13.63
N TRP A 4 -18.26 15.26 -12.29
CA TRP A 4 -17.69 14.16 -11.51
C TRP A 4 -18.44 12.83 -11.67
N GLY A 5 -19.78 12.88 -11.69
CA GLY A 5 -20.62 11.70 -11.87
C GLY A 5 -20.43 11.07 -13.25
N GLN A 6 -20.33 11.90 -14.29
CA GLN A 6 -20.04 11.47 -15.65
C GLN A 6 -18.64 10.87 -15.76
N MET A 7 -17.63 11.50 -15.15
CA MET A 7 -16.26 11.00 -15.14
C MET A 7 -16.14 9.64 -14.44
N LEU A 8 -16.67 9.52 -13.21
CA LEU A 8 -16.69 8.24 -12.50
C LEU A 8 -17.49 7.19 -13.26
N GLY A 9 -18.62 7.57 -13.87
CA GLY A 9 -19.37 6.70 -14.77
C GLY A 9 -18.52 6.19 -15.92
N GLY A 10 -17.76 7.07 -16.56
CA GLY A 10 -16.79 6.75 -17.60
C GLY A 10 -15.72 5.77 -17.13
N MET A 11 -15.09 6.03 -15.98
CA MET A 11 -14.11 5.13 -15.36
C MET A 11 -14.72 3.75 -15.04
N VAL A 12 -15.91 3.70 -14.45
CA VAL A 12 -16.63 2.46 -14.12
C VAL A 12 -16.90 1.64 -15.38
N GLN A 13 -17.30 2.29 -16.48
CA GLN A 13 -17.51 1.61 -17.75
C GLN A 13 -16.20 1.11 -18.38
N ALA A 14 -15.13 1.91 -18.33
CA ALA A 14 -13.82 1.51 -18.83
C ALA A 14 -13.22 0.32 -18.07
N VAL A 15 -13.31 0.34 -16.75
CA VAL A 15 -12.88 -0.76 -15.86
C VAL A 15 -13.70 -2.02 -16.14
N ARG A 16 -15.02 -1.88 -16.40
CA ARG A 16 -15.87 -3.00 -16.83
C ARG A 16 -15.41 -3.59 -18.16
N ASP A 17 -15.16 -2.76 -19.17
CA ASP A 17 -14.68 -3.20 -20.50
C ASP A 17 -13.35 -3.96 -20.39
N GLU A 18 -12.41 -3.46 -19.59
CA GLU A 18 -11.13 -4.13 -19.34
C GLU A 18 -11.32 -5.46 -18.62
N ALA A 19 -12.16 -5.51 -17.58
CA ALA A 19 -12.46 -6.75 -16.87
C ALA A 19 -13.13 -7.79 -17.78
N GLU A 20 -14.07 -7.39 -18.64
CA GLU A 20 -14.71 -8.25 -19.64
C GLU A 20 -13.70 -8.75 -20.68
N HIS A 21 -12.82 -7.88 -21.17
CA HIS A 21 -11.76 -8.25 -22.10
C HIS A 21 -10.82 -9.31 -21.49
N ILE A 22 -10.36 -9.09 -20.25
CA ILE A 22 -9.50 -10.04 -19.55
C ILE A 22 -10.24 -11.37 -19.34
N ARG A 23 -11.48 -11.36 -18.85
CA ARG A 23 -12.30 -12.57 -18.65
C ARG A 23 -12.52 -13.38 -19.92
N SER A 24 -12.62 -12.72 -21.06
CA SER A 24 -12.81 -13.41 -22.35
C SER A 24 -11.57 -14.19 -22.82
N ARG A 25 -10.39 -13.90 -22.26
CA ARG A 25 -9.09 -14.46 -22.68
C ARG A 25 -8.38 -15.27 -21.61
N ASP A 26 -8.67 -15.00 -20.33
CA ASP A 26 -8.13 -15.74 -19.19
C ASP A 26 -9.25 -16.50 -18.48
N VAL A 27 -9.19 -17.83 -18.56
CA VAL A 27 -10.15 -18.73 -17.90
C VAL A 27 -9.93 -18.74 -16.37
N GLY A 28 -8.79 -18.22 -15.90
CA GLY A 28 -8.37 -18.34 -14.51
C GLY A 28 -7.85 -19.74 -14.18
N ARG A 29 -7.31 -19.90 -12.98
CA ARG A 29 -6.79 -21.16 -12.47
C ARG A 29 -7.27 -21.36 -11.04
N THR A 30 -7.50 -22.63 -10.68
CA THR A 30 -7.90 -23.03 -9.34
C THR A 30 -6.80 -23.91 -8.74
N TRP A 31 -6.41 -23.62 -7.50
CA TRP A 31 -5.54 -24.47 -6.70
C TRP A 31 -6.35 -25.06 -5.55
N GLN A 32 -6.26 -26.37 -5.37
CA GLN A 32 -6.79 -27.03 -4.18
C GLN A 32 -5.83 -26.84 -3.02
N LEU A 33 -6.41 -26.50 -1.86
CA LEU A 33 -5.72 -26.10 -0.65
C LEU A 33 -6.15 -27.00 0.51
N TYR A 34 -5.19 -27.41 1.33
CA TYR A 34 -5.39 -28.34 2.45
C TYR A 34 -4.75 -27.81 3.72
N GLY A 35 -5.25 -28.28 4.86
CA GLY A 35 -4.63 -28.05 6.17
C GLY A 35 -4.47 -26.58 6.53
N GLY A 36 -5.49 -25.76 6.23
CA GLY A 36 -5.48 -24.33 6.49
C GLY A 36 -5.23 -24.03 7.97
N CYS A 37 -4.10 -23.42 8.29
CA CYS A 37 -3.79 -22.99 9.65
C CYS A 37 -3.48 -21.50 9.65
N ARG A 38 -3.87 -20.83 10.74
CA ARG A 38 -3.45 -19.45 10.96
C ARG A 38 -1.93 -19.43 11.07
N ALA A 39 -1.27 -18.68 10.20
CA ALA A 39 0.17 -18.62 10.20
C ALA A 39 0.64 -17.97 11.51
N ARG A 40 1.26 -18.76 12.39
CA ARG A 40 1.78 -18.29 13.70
C ARG A 40 2.98 -17.35 13.58
N GLU A 41 3.64 -17.37 12.42
CA GLU A 41 4.72 -16.47 12.05
C GLU A 41 4.25 -15.53 10.93
N ALA A 42 4.57 -14.24 11.06
CA ALA A 42 4.13 -13.11 10.23
C ALA A 42 2.72 -12.60 10.53
N GLY A 43 2.62 -11.71 11.51
CA GLY A 43 1.40 -10.97 11.74
C GLY A 43 1.11 -10.00 10.62
N GLU A 44 0.02 -10.25 9.91
CA GLU A 44 -0.87 -9.22 9.45
C GLU A 44 -2.19 -9.49 10.19
N GLY A 45 -2.87 -8.49 10.76
CA GLY A 45 -4.11 -8.67 11.50
C GLY A 45 -5.27 -8.88 10.54
N LEU A 46 -4.92 -9.03 9.27
CA LEU A 46 -5.67 -9.53 8.15
C LEU A 46 -5.42 -11.03 8.17
N GLY A 47 -6.45 -11.86 8.28
CA GLY A 47 -6.29 -13.30 8.51
C GLY A 47 -5.24 -13.90 7.58
N LEU A 48 -4.02 -14.15 8.10
CA LEU A 48 -2.94 -14.76 7.34
C LEU A 48 -3.03 -16.26 7.54
N TYR A 49 -3.32 -16.96 6.47
CA TYR A 49 -3.52 -18.39 6.50
C TYR A 49 -2.51 -19.08 5.61
N ARG A 50 -1.88 -20.09 6.17
CA ARG A 50 -1.03 -21.00 5.43
C ARG A 50 -1.83 -22.21 5.03
N PHE A 51 -1.71 -22.57 3.76
CA PHE A 51 -2.31 -23.77 3.19
C PHE A 51 -1.24 -24.60 2.47
N GLU A 52 -1.41 -25.92 2.50
CA GLU A 52 -0.69 -26.84 1.63
C GLU A 52 -1.39 -26.91 0.27
N LEU A 53 -0.63 -27.10 -0.80
CA LEU A 53 -1.16 -27.20 -2.16
C LEU A 53 -1.35 -28.66 -2.55
N GLY A 54 -2.52 -28.99 -3.11
CA GLY A 54 -2.78 -30.31 -3.71
C GLY A 54 -1.91 -30.65 -4.92
N GLY A 55 -1.22 -29.66 -5.49
CA GLY A 55 -0.32 -29.84 -6.63
C GLY A 55 -0.14 -28.58 -7.47
N GLY A 56 0.80 -28.64 -8.42
CA GLY A 56 1.09 -27.56 -9.35
C GLY A 56 2.00 -26.45 -8.80
N ARG A 57 2.37 -25.52 -9.68
CA ARG A 57 3.14 -24.33 -9.29
C ARG A 57 2.20 -23.32 -8.63
N PRO A 58 2.49 -22.83 -7.42
CA PRO A 58 1.64 -21.82 -6.79
C PRO A 58 1.58 -20.53 -7.60
N PRO A 59 0.50 -19.75 -7.44
CA PRO A 59 0.49 -18.37 -7.87
C PRO A 59 1.61 -17.57 -7.19
N GLY A 60 2.10 -16.53 -7.86
CA GLY A 60 3.17 -15.69 -7.34
C GLY A 60 2.70 -14.83 -6.17
N PRO A 61 3.61 -14.36 -5.30
CA PRO A 61 3.29 -13.32 -4.32
C PRO A 61 2.63 -12.11 -4.97
N GLY A 62 1.61 -11.57 -4.33
CA GLY A 62 0.78 -10.47 -4.85
C GLY A 62 -0.35 -10.91 -5.79
N SER A 63 -0.40 -12.17 -6.23
CA SER A 63 -1.53 -12.70 -7.00
C SER A 63 -2.83 -12.62 -6.19
N GLN A 64 -3.93 -12.33 -6.88
CA GLN A 64 -5.20 -11.97 -6.25
C GLN A 64 -6.24 -13.00 -6.60
N GLY A 65 -6.89 -13.54 -5.59
CA GLY A 65 -7.81 -14.64 -5.75
C GLY A 65 -9.05 -14.52 -4.90
N ILE A 66 -9.94 -15.47 -5.14
CA ILE A 66 -11.10 -15.76 -4.31
C ILE A 66 -10.80 -17.09 -3.65
N LEU A 67 -10.61 -17.06 -2.33
CA LEU A 67 -10.53 -18.25 -1.51
C LEU A 67 -11.95 -18.75 -1.26
N ARG A 68 -12.22 -20.02 -1.51
CA ARG A 68 -13.51 -20.67 -1.27
C ARG A 68 -13.34 -21.76 -0.23
N MET A 69 -14.10 -21.70 0.85
CA MET A 69 -14.06 -22.66 1.95
C MET A 69 -15.45 -22.82 2.55
N ALA A 70 -15.88 -24.05 2.84
CA ALA A 70 -17.12 -24.34 3.59
C ALA A 70 -18.38 -23.54 3.14
N GLY A 71 -18.51 -23.25 1.84
CA GLY A 71 -19.62 -22.46 1.28
C GLY A 71 -19.43 -20.94 1.29
N GLU A 72 -18.37 -20.43 1.91
CA GLU A 72 -18.01 -19.01 1.89
C GLU A 72 -16.97 -18.70 0.80
N THR A 73 -17.02 -17.47 0.28
CA THR A 73 -16.04 -16.95 -0.68
C THR A 73 -15.43 -15.67 -0.17
N VAL A 74 -14.12 -15.69 0.06
CA VAL A 74 -13.40 -14.59 0.71
C VAL A 74 -12.31 -14.06 -0.21
N PRO A 75 -12.22 -12.73 -0.38
CA PRO A 75 -11.09 -12.11 -1.01
C PRO A 75 -9.74 -12.52 -0.39
N ALA A 76 -8.84 -13.06 -1.21
CA ALA A 76 -7.51 -13.44 -0.79
C ALA A 76 -6.42 -12.80 -1.66
N CYS A 77 -5.30 -12.48 -1.03
CA CYS A 77 -4.05 -12.12 -1.69
C CYS A 77 -3.01 -13.17 -1.36
N VAL A 78 -2.26 -13.63 -2.35
CA VAL A 78 -1.06 -14.42 -2.08
C VAL A 78 -0.03 -13.52 -1.41
N ALA A 79 0.25 -13.75 -0.14
CA ALA A 79 1.28 -13.04 0.60
C ALA A 79 2.66 -13.60 0.26
N ARG A 80 2.78 -14.93 0.36
CA ARG A 80 3.98 -15.69 0.03
C ARG A 80 3.57 -17.01 -0.63
N SER A 81 4.46 -17.54 -1.45
CA SER A 81 4.31 -18.89 -1.96
C SER A 81 5.66 -19.58 -1.99
N GLY A 82 5.63 -20.88 -1.71
CA GLY A 82 6.81 -21.73 -1.73
C GLY A 82 6.49 -23.08 -2.37
N LYS A 83 7.45 -23.98 -2.36
CA LYS A 83 7.25 -25.31 -2.96
C LYS A 83 6.24 -26.10 -2.12
N GLY A 84 5.04 -26.30 -2.66
CA GLY A 84 3.98 -27.10 -2.03
C GLY A 84 3.11 -26.36 -1.01
N TRP A 85 3.31 -25.06 -0.79
CA TRP A 85 2.50 -24.28 0.15
C TRP A 85 2.27 -22.85 -0.33
N ILE A 86 1.23 -22.23 0.22
CA ILE A 86 0.89 -20.84 -0.02
C ILE A 86 0.43 -20.16 1.27
N GLU A 87 0.78 -18.89 1.43
CA GLU A 87 0.28 -18.03 2.49
C GLU A 87 -0.63 -16.97 1.87
N LEU A 88 -1.84 -16.88 2.38
CA LEU A 88 -2.90 -16.00 1.90
C LEU A 88 -3.26 -14.98 2.96
N THR A 89 -3.17 -13.69 2.62
CA THR A 89 -3.82 -12.63 3.40
C THR A 89 -5.28 -12.55 2.97
N VAL A 90 -6.22 -12.66 3.91
CA VAL A 90 -7.64 -12.42 3.65
C VAL A 90 -8.18 -11.20 4.39
N THR A 91 -9.29 -10.65 3.90
CA THR A 91 -9.88 -9.42 4.46
C THR A 91 -10.58 -9.63 5.80
N ASN A 92 -10.99 -10.87 6.11
CA ASN A 92 -11.75 -11.23 7.30
C ASN A 92 -11.03 -12.35 8.06
N ASP A 93 -11.22 -12.44 9.38
CA ASP A 93 -10.71 -13.59 10.14
C ASP A 93 -11.56 -14.82 9.81
N LEU A 94 -10.90 -15.94 9.49
CA LEU A 94 -11.54 -17.20 9.10
C LEU A 94 -11.53 -18.23 10.24
N GLY A 95 -11.06 -17.86 11.43
CA GLY A 95 -10.85 -18.81 12.53
C GLY A 95 -9.69 -19.77 12.22
N ASP A 96 -9.84 -21.05 12.55
CA ASP A 96 -8.94 -22.13 12.11
C ASP A 96 -9.64 -22.94 10.99
N PRO A 97 -9.33 -22.68 9.71
CA PRO A 97 -10.02 -23.32 8.60
C PRO A 97 -9.55 -24.78 8.44
N SER A 98 -10.22 -25.69 9.14
CA SER A 98 -9.92 -27.13 9.14
C SER A 98 -10.38 -27.89 7.89
N ALA A 99 -10.78 -27.19 6.81
CA ALA A 99 -11.46 -27.78 5.67
C ALA A 99 -10.71 -27.56 4.35
N GLU A 100 -10.90 -28.53 3.44
CA GLU A 100 -10.53 -28.43 2.03
C GLU A 100 -11.00 -27.09 1.45
N ALA A 101 -10.07 -26.37 0.85
CA ALA A 101 -10.24 -25.02 0.36
C ALA A 101 -9.83 -24.95 -1.10
N SER A 102 -10.32 -23.97 -1.84
CA SER A 102 -9.82 -23.72 -3.19
C SER A 102 -9.54 -22.24 -3.40
N LEU A 103 -8.38 -21.93 -3.98
CA LEU A 103 -8.03 -20.58 -4.39
C LEU A 103 -8.22 -20.46 -5.90
N PHE A 104 -9.16 -19.63 -6.31
CA PHE A 104 -9.33 -19.24 -7.70
C PHE A 104 -8.60 -17.93 -7.96
N VAL A 105 -7.59 -17.93 -8.85
CA VAL A 105 -6.88 -16.74 -9.31
C VAL A 105 -7.19 -16.51 -10.77
N ARG A 106 -7.52 -15.28 -11.12
CA ARG A 106 -7.73 -14.82 -12.50
C ARG A 106 -7.32 -13.36 -12.60
N ASP A 107 -6.79 -12.97 -13.75
CA ASP A 107 -6.22 -11.64 -13.96
C ASP A 107 -7.24 -10.50 -13.80
N ASP A 108 -8.53 -10.77 -13.98
CA ASP A 108 -9.61 -9.77 -13.88
C ASP A 108 -10.05 -9.47 -12.43
N ILE A 109 -9.64 -10.27 -11.44
CA ILE A 109 -10.16 -10.16 -10.06
C ILE A 109 -9.81 -8.80 -9.47
N LEU A 110 -8.57 -8.34 -9.69
CA LEU A 110 -8.11 -7.03 -9.23
C LEU A 110 -8.95 -5.89 -9.80
N ILE A 111 -9.15 -5.91 -11.11
CA ILE A 111 -9.87 -4.84 -11.80
C ILE A 111 -11.38 -4.90 -11.52
N SER A 112 -11.94 -6.09 -11.29
CA SER A 112 -13.32 -6.26 -10.86
C SER A 112 -13.54 -5.68 -9.46
N ARG A 113 -12.57 -5.84 -8.53
CA ARG A 113 -12.66 -5.19 -7.22
C ARG A 113 -12.51 -3.68 -7.29
N LEU A 114 -11.65 -3.18 -8.18
CA LEU A 114 -11.58 -1.74 -8.45
C LEU A 114 -12.95 -1.20 -8.91
N LEU A 115 -13.65 -1.95 -9.77
CA LEU A 115 -14.99 -1.58 -10.23
C LEU A 115 -15.96 -1.41 -9.07
N ASP A 116 -15.94 -2.35 -8.11
CA ASP A 116 -16.79 -2.29 -6.93
C ASP A 116 -16.43 -1.10 -6.02
N GLN A 117 -15.14 -0.82 -5.83
CA GLN A 117 -14.66 0.33 -5.06
C GLN A 117 -15.09 1.66 -5.69
N LEU A 118 -14.90 1.82 -7.00
CA LEU A 118 -15.32 3.02 -7.73
C LEU A 118 -16.83 3.23 -7.64
N ARG A 119 -17.64 2.16 -7.78
CA ARG A 119 -19.11 2.24 -7.62
C ARG A 119 -19.53 2.58 -6.21
N ALA A 120 -18.91 1.97 -5.20
CA ALA A 120 -19.22 2.24 -3.80
C ALA A 120 -18.99 3.71 -3.47
N ARG A 121 -17.87 4.27 -3.96
CA ARG A 121 -17.48 5.67 -3.73
C ARG A 121 -18.24 6.65 -4.62
N ALA A 122 -18.62 6.29 -5.84
CA ALA A 122 -19.45 7.12 -6.72
C ALA A 122 -20.81 7.54 -6.09
N ARG A 123 -21.31 6.76 -5.12
CA ARG A 123 -22.57 7.05 -4.42
C ARG A 123 -22.44 8.12 -3.32
N ASN A 124 -21.23 8.41 -2.84
CA ASN A 124 -21.00 9.13 -1.58
C ASN A 124 -20.00 10.30 -1.67
N ILE A 125 -19.81 10.96 -2.82
CA ILE A 125 -18.77 12.00 -2.97
C ILE A 125 -19.36 13.39 -3.28
N GLU A 126 -18.92 14.39 -2.50
CA GLU A 126 -19.11 15.81 -2.79
C GLU A 126 -18.26 16.24 -4.00
N ALA A 127 -18.86 16.98 -4.94
CA ALA A 127 -18.27 17.39 -6.22
C ALA A 127 -17.03 18.33 -6.12
N ARG A 128 -16.40 18.48 -4.95
CA ARG A 128 -15.22 19.34 -4.70
C ARG A 128 -14.15 18.68 -3.81
N SER A 129 -14.19 17.36 -3.64
CA SER A 129 -13.18 16.65 -2.87
C SER A 129 -11.79 16.72 -3.52
N LEU A 130 -10.74 16.51 -2.71
CA LEU A 130 -9.36 16.40 -3.17
C LEU A 130 -9.21 15.34 -4.29
N SER A 131 -9.87 14.19 -4.12
CA SER A 131 -9.88 13.12 -5.11
C SER A 131 -10.49 13.53 -6.44
N HIS A 132 -11.51 14.40 -6.43
CA HIS A 132 -12.09 14.93 -7.66
C HIS A 132 -11.10 15.81 -8.41
N ARG A 133 -10.51 16.80 -7.74
CA ARG A 133 -9.52 17.68 -8.37
C ARG A 133 -8.31 16.91 -8.87
N PHE A 134 -7.84 15.93 -8.09
CA PHE A 134 -6.75 15.05 -8.51
C PHE A 134 -7.07 14.28 -9.78
N ALA A 135 -8.25 13.64 -9.84
CA ALA A 135 -8.64 12.79 -10.97
C ALA A 135 -9.10 13.57 -12.22
N SER A 136 -9.37 14.87 -12.10
CA SER A 136 -9.70 15.76 -13.22
C SER A 136 -8.50 16.60 -13.70
N GLY A 137 -7.37 16.56 -12.98
CA GLY A 137 -6.26 17.49 -13.24
C GLY A 137 -6.62 18.94 -12.88
N GLY A 138 -7.62 19.11 -12.01
CA GLY A 138 -8.14 20.39 -11.59
C GLY A 138 -7.10 21.25 -10.85
N PRO A 139 -7.40 22.55 -10.65
CA PRO A 139 -6.47 23.46 -9.99
C PRO A 139 -6.16 23.01 -8.57
N SER A 140 -4.92 23.21 -8.13
CA SER A 140 -4.59 23.06 -6.71
C SER A 140 -5.09 24.27 -5.91
N CYS A 141 -5.36 24.04 -4.63
CA CYS A 141 -5.61 25.07 -3.64
C CYS A 141 -4.38 25.24 -2.73
N GLU A 142 -4.04 26.49 -2.44
CA GLU A 142 -3.04 26.78 -1.44
C GLU A 142 -3.53 26.45 -0.02
N ILE A 143 -2.61 25.99 0.82
CA ILE A 143 -2.90 25.61 2.20
C ILE A 143 -2.48 26.73 3.13
N THR A 144 -3.39 27.12 4.01
CA THR A 144 -3.17 28.10 5.07
C THR A 144 -3.18 27.44 6.46
N PRO A 145 -2.19 27.72 7.34
CA PRO A 145 -1.01 28.57 7.12
C PRO A 145 0.08 27.87 6.31
N ARG A 146 0.82 28.63 5.49
CA ARG A 146 1.99 28.12 4.75
C ARG A 146 3.12 27.84 5.73
N VAL A 147 3.46 26.57 5.93
CA VAL A 147 4.64 26.19 6.73
C VAL A 147 5.80 25.93 5.76
N PRO A 148 6.84 26.77 5.72
CA PRO A 148 7.97 26.56 4.82
C PRO A 148 8.70 25.24 5.11
N PRO A 149 9.41 24.65 4.13
CA PRO A 149 10.28 23.51 4.37
C PRO A 149 11.35 23.84 5.42
N ARG A 150 11.67 22.87 6.29
CA ARG A 150 12.81 23.01 7.20
C ARG A 150 14.11 22.89 6.39
N PRO A 151 15.23 23.46 6.87
CA PRO A 151 16.53 23.25 6.21
C PRO A 151 16.89 21.77 6.05
N GLU A 152 16.55 20.92 7.02
CA GLU A 152 16.75 19.45 6.92
C GLU A 152 15.91 18.80 5.83
N ASP A 153 14.76 19.38 5.45
CA ASP A 153 13.90 18.86 4.38
C ASP A 153 14.58 19.03 3.00
N THR A 154 15.59 19.89 2.88
CA THR A 154 16.11 20.40 1.59
C THR A 154 17.64 20.44 1.46
N ARG A 155 18.38 19.95 2.46
CA ARG A 155 19.84 20.14 2.61
C ARG A 155 20.67 19.70 1.39
N GLU A 156 20.27 18.60 0.73
CA GLU A 156 21.00 18.01 -0.41
C GLU A 156 20.29 18.19 -1.75
N LEU A 157 19.21 18.95 -1.78
CA LEU A 157 18.38 19.12 -2.97
C LEU A 157 18.84 20.32 -3.81
N ASN A 158 18.80 20.18 -5.14
CA ASN A 158 19.00 21.31 -6.05
C ASN A 158 17.81 22.28 -6.04
N LEU A 159 17.94 23.42 -6.72
CA LEU A 159 16.92 24.48 -6.70
C LEU A 159 15.52 23.98 -7.11
N ARG A 160 15.41 23.18 -8.18
CA ARG A 160 14.11 22.67 -8.67
C ARG A 160 13.51 21.63 -7.73
N GLN A 161 14.34 20.79 -7.13
CA GLN A 161 13.90 19.82 -6.13
C GLN A 161 13.42 20.52 -4.85
N ARG A 162 14.11 21.58 -4.40
CA ARG A 162 13.67 22.41 -3.27
C ARG A 162 12.34 23.10 -3.55
N LEU A 163 12.17 23.64 -4.75
CA LEU A 163 10.91 24.21 -5.21
C LEU A 163 9.78 23.16 -5.16
N ALA A 164 10.03 21.94 -5.67
CA ALA A 164 9.06 20.85 -5.59
C ALA A 164 8.65 20.53 -4.15
N VAL A 165 9.61 20.51 -3.21
CA VAL A 165 9.30 20.31 -1.79
C VAL A 165 8.44 21.44 -1.23
N GLN A 166 8.79 22.70 -1.52
CA GLN A 166 8.02 23.86 -1.09
C GLN A 166 6.59 23.84 -1.64
N VAL A 167 6.43 23.55 -2.94
CA VAL A 167 5.12 23.45 -3.59
C VAL A 167 4.31 22.32 -2.96
N ALA A 168 4.86 21.11 -2.82
CA ALA A 168 4.15 19.98 -2.23
C ALA A 168 3.74 20.21 -0.77
N LEU A 169 4.45 21.07 -0.02
CA LEU A 169 4.09 21.43 1.36
C LEU A 169 3.04 22.56 1.45
N THR A 170 2.84 23.32 0.38
CA THR A 170 1.96 24.50 0.38
C THR A 170 0.73 24.36 -0.50
N GLN A 171 0.72 23.37 -1.38
CA GLN A 171 -0.37 23.04 -2.30
C GLN A 171 -1.02 21.72 -1.91
N ASP A 172 -2.33 21.61 -2.05
CA ASP A 172 -3.06 20.35 -1.82
C ASP A 172 -2.81 19.31 -2.93
N LEU A 173 -2.41 19.74 -4.12
CA LEU A 173 -2.05 18.88 -5.23
C LEU A 173 -0.72 19.36 -5.79
N CYS A 174 0.20 18.43 -6.00
CA CYS A 174 1.47 18.71 -6.65
C CYS A 174 1.74 17.63 -7.71
N TRP A 175 1.99 18.07 -8.93
CA TRP A 175 2.48 17.22 -10.01
C TRP A 175 3.97 17.51 -10.20
N LEU A 176 4.77 16.47 -10.03
CA LEU A 176 6.22 16.51 -10.14
C LEU A 176 6.66 15.73 -11.37
N TRP A 177 6.99 16.46 -12.43
CA TRP A 177 7.66 15.90 -13.59
C TRP A 177 9.15 15.77 -13.31
N GLY A 178 9.70 14.62 -13.65
CA GLY A 178 11.15 14.48 -13.63
C GLY A 178 11.63 13.55 -14.73
N PRO A 179 12.35 14.09 -15.73
CA PRO A 179 13.09 13.31 -16.70
C PRO A 179 14.02 12.24 -16.05
N PRO A 180 14.52 11.26 -16.83
CA PRO A 180 15.43 10.24 -16.34
C PRO A 180 16.63 10.83 -15.59
N GLY A 181 16.88 10.34 -14.37
CA GLY A 181 18.07 10.71 -13.59
C GLY A 181 17.97 12.04 -12.84
N THR A 182 16.81 12.73 -12.86
CA THR A 182 16.63 14.03 -12.18
C THR A 182 16.34 13.97 -10.68
N GLY A 183 16.27 12.76 -10.12
CA GLY A 183 16.02 12.55 -8.69
C GLY A 183 14.55 12.68 -8.27
N LYS A 184 13.60 12.29 -9.13
CA LYS A 184 12.15 12.20 -8.81
C LYS A 184 11.88 11.53 -7.46
N THR A 185 12.28 10.26 -7.32
CA THR A 185 12.08 9.47 -6.10
C THR A 185 12.77 10.10 -4.89
N SER A 186 13.96 10.69 -5.06
CA SER A 186 14.65 11.41 -3.97
C SER A 186 13.88 12.65 -3.52
N THR A 187 13.30 13.38 -4.46
CA THR A 187 12.47 14.57 -4.18
C THR A 187 11.16 14.18 -3.51
N ALA A 188 10.49 13.14 -4.03
CA ALA A 188 9.28 12.59 -3.44
C ALA A 188 9.51 12.06 -2.01
N ALA A 189 10.67 11.42 -1.78
CA ALA A 189 11.09 10.99 -0.44
C ALA A 189 11.34 12.17 0.51
N ALA A 190 11.94 13.26 0.03
CA ALA A 190 12.13 14.48 0.83
C ALA A 190 10.78 15.11 1.23
N VAL A 191 9.81 15.15 0.31
CA VAL A 191 8.43 15.58 0.61
C VAL A 191 7.80 14.68 1.67
N ALA A 192 7.91 13.36 1.51
CA ALA A 192 7.39 12.40 2.50
C ALA A 192 8.00 12.61 3.89
N ARG A 193 9.33 12.75 4.00
CA ARG A 193 10.00 13.06 5.28
C ARG A 193 9.49 14.36 5.88
N ALA A 194 9.35 15.40 5.06
CA ALA A 194 8.84 16.70 5.49
C ALA A 194 7.41 16.59 6.06
N TRP A 195 6.53 15.78 5.45
CA TRP A 195 5.20 15.52 5.99
C TRP A 195 5.22 14.69 7.28
N VAL A 196 6.09 13.67 7.37
CA VAL A 196 6.26 12.88 8.60
C VAL A 196 6.70 13.76 9.78
N ARG A 197 7.68 14.65 9.57
CA ARG A 197 8.14 15.61 10.60
C ARG A 197 7.07 16.60 11.05
N ARG A 198 6.03 16.80 10.24
CA ARG A 198 4.83 17.61 10.56
C ARG A 198 3.71 16.78 11.18
N GLY A 199 4.01 15.56 11.63
CA GLY A 199 3.06 14.67 12.30
C GLY A 199 1.96 14.12 11.37
N GLN A 200 2.08 14.28 10.06
CA GLN A 200 1.07 13.78 9.12
C GLN A 200 1.17 12.25 9.01
N SER A 201 0.03 11.61 8.79
CA SER A 201 -0.04 10.24 8.30
C SER A 201 0.19 10.21 6.79
N VAL A 202 1.20 9.45 6.35
CA VAL A 202 1.73 9.45 4.98
C VAL A 202 1.51 8.11 4.31
N LEU A 203 0.84 8.11 3.16
CA LEU A 203 0.70 6.97 2.28
C LEU A 203 1.73 7.05 1.13
N LEU A 204 2.63 6.08 1.04
CA LEU A 204 3.58 5.96 -0.06
C LEU A 204 3.10 4.87 -1.02
N VAL A 205 2.80 5.26 -2.26
CA VAL A 205 2.29 4.34 -3.28
C VAL A 205 3.06 4.43 -4.59
N ALA A 206 3.19 3.27 -5.24
CA ALA A 206 3.78 3.13 -6.57
C ALA A 206 3.13 1.95 -7.31
N PRO A 207 3.25 1.84 -8.64
CA PRO A 207 2.64 0.75 -9.42
C PRO A 207 3.26 -0.63 -9.16
N THR A 208 4.55 -0.70 -8.81
CA THR A 208 5.27 -1.97 -8.63
C THR A 208 5.87 -2.09 -7.23
N ASN A 209 5.98 -3.31 -6.69
CA ASN A 209 6.62 -3.55 -5.39
C ASN A 209 8.04 -2.96 -5.33
N ARG A 210 8.84 -3.13 -6.40
CA ARG A 210 10.20 -2.59 -6.47
C ARG A 210 10.23 -1.06 -6.39
N ALA A 211 9.28 -0.37 -7.01
CA ALA A 211 9.18 1.09 -6.90
C ALA A 211 8.80 1.50 -5.47
N VAL A 212 7.88 0.79 -4.83
CA VAL A 212 7.53 1.01 -3.41
C VAL A 212 8.75 0.80 -2.50
N ASP A 213 9.49 -0.29 -2.70
CA ASP A 213 10.66 -0.64 -1.92
C ASP A 213 11.75 0.45 -2.04
N ARG A 214 12.00 0.94 -3.26
CA ARG A 214 12.96 2.03 -3.53
C ARG A 214 12.52 3.36 -2.92
N LEU A 215 11.24 3.71 -3.04
CA LEU A 215 10.70 4.93 -2.44
C LEU A 215 10.83 4.88 -0.92
N LEU A 216 10.41 3.79 -0.29
CA LEU A 216 10.50 3.61 1.16
C LEU A 216 11.95 3.63 1.65
N GLU A 217 12.85 2.93 0.97
CA GLU A 217 14.28 2.98 1.30
C GLU A 217 14.85 4.40 1.22
N THR A 218 14.47 5.14 0.18
CA THR A 218 14.95 6.53 0.01
C THR A 218 14.39 7.45 1.08
N VAL A 219 13.15 7.21 1.56
CA VAL A 219 12.57 7.91 2.71
C VAL A 219 13.36 7.64 3.99
N LEU A 220 13.83 6.39 4.20
CA LEU A 220 14.51 5.94 5.41
C LEU A 220 16.04 6.11 5.42
N ARG A 221 16.65 6.52 4.30
CA ARG A 221 18.11 6.49 4.07
C ARG A 221 18.93 7.16 5.18
N ASP A 222 18.47 8.29 5.70
CA ASP A 222 19.28 9.14 6.58
C ASP A 222 19.10 8.81 8.08
N GLY A 223 18.29 7.79 8.41
CA GLY A 223 18.05 7.37 9.80
C GLY A 223 17.15 8.30 10.61
N ASP A 224 16.69 9.41 10.03
CA ASP A 224 15.84 10.42 10.68
C ASP A 224 14.51 9.87 11.22
N LEU A 225 14.06 8.72 10.72
CA LEU A 225 12.81 8.08 11.13
C LEU A 225 13.03 6.81 11.95
N SER A 226 14.24 6.58 12.49
CA SER A 226 14.59 5.35 13.24
C SER A 226 13.65 5.10 14.41
N GLU A 227 13.29 6.12 15.19
CA GLU A 227 12.34 5.97 16.32
C GLU A 227 10.97 5.48 15.85
N LEU A 228 10.47 5.98 14.71
CA LEU A 228 9.21 5.53 14.14
C LEU A 228 9.30 4.10 13.62
N VAL A 229 10.42 3.73 13.01
CA VAL A 229 10.68 2.37 12.54
C VAL A 229 10.72 1.40 13.74
N GLU A 230 11.47 1.73 14.78
CA GLU A 230 11.57 0.94 16.01
C GLU A 230 10.21 0.79 16.69
N ALA A 231 9.39 1.84 16.74
CA ALA A 231 8.03 1.81 17.27
C ALA A 231 7.01 1.08 16.38
N GLY A 232 7.40 0.58 15.20
CA GLY A 232 6.48 -0.09 14.26
C GLY A 232 5.49 0.86 13.59
N ARG A 233 5.83 2.15 13.51
CA ARG A 233 5.02 3.23 12.92
C ARG A 233 5.31 3.43 11.43
N VAL A 234 6.28 2.74 10.87
CA VAL A 234 6.58 2.69 9.43
C VAL A 234 6.39 1.27 8.94
N LEU A 235 5.44 1.05 8.03
CA LEU A 235 5.07 -0.27 7.54
C LEU A 235 5.16 -0.39 6.03
N ARG A 236 5.66 -1.52 5.56
CA ARG A 236 5.62 -1.98 4.18
C ARG A 236 4.60 -3.11 4.06
N LEU A 237 3.53 -2.87 3.29
CA LEU A 237 2.45 -3.83 3.09
C LEU A 237 2.51 -4.47 1.70
N GLY A 238 2.61 -5.80 1.66
CA GLY A 238 2.82 -6.59 0.44
C GLY A 238 4.26 -7.09 0.31
N ALA A 239 4.52 -7.89 -0.73
CA ALA A 239 5.83 -8.49 -0.95
C ALA A 239 6.91 -7.43 -1.24
N MET A 240 8.10 -7.63 -0.69
CA MET A 240 9.31 -6.89 -1.06
C MET A 240 10.08 -7.68 -2.11
N ASP A 241 10.19 -7.13 -3.32
CA ASP A 241 10.69 -7.82 -4.51
C ASP A 241 12.15 -7.47 -4.83
N ASP A 242 12.71 -6.44 -4.16
CA ASP A 242 14.13 -6.12 -4.23
C ASP A 242 14.91 -6.81 -3.09
N PRO A 243 15.76 -7.81 -3.37
CA PRO A 243 16.47 -8.56 -2.34
C PRO A 243 17.46 -7.70 -1.53
N GLN A 244 18.07 -6.70 -2.16
CA GLN A 244 19.06 -5.84 -1.50
C GLN A 244 18.38 -4.89 -0.53
N ILE A 245 17.25 -4.31 -0.94
CA ILE A 245 16.45 -3.44 -0.07
C ILE A 245 15.83 -4.27 1.06
N LYS A 246 15.28 -5.45 0.75
CA LYS A 246 14.73 -6.37 1.76
C LYS A 246 15.76 -6.73 2.83
N LYS A 247 17.01 -6.98 2.45
CA LYS A 247 18.09 -7.24 3.42
C LYS A 247 18.39 -6.03 4.31
N ARG A 248 18.34 -4.81 3.77
CA ARG A 248 18.68 -3.58 4.51
C ARG A 248 17.58 -3.12 5.47
N ILE A 249 16.33 -3.05 5.00
CA ILE A 249 15.21 -2.47 5.78
C ILE A 249 14.09 -3.47 6.08
N GLY A 250 14.02 -4.60 5.38
CA GLY A 250 12.84 -5.48 5.39
C GLY A 250 12.47 -6.00 6.77
N GLY A 251 13.44 -6.44 7.58
CA GLY A 251 13.21 -6.91 8.95
C GLY A 251 12.66 -5.85 9.91
N GLN A 252 12.71 -4.57 9.52
CA GLN A 252 12.29 -3.45 10.36
C GLN A 252 10.95 -2.85 9.93
N VAL A 253 10.53 -3.07 8.68
CA VAL A 253 9.37 -2.38 8.08
C VAL A 253 8.32 -3.33 7.51
N ALA A 254 8.68 -4.55 7.10
CA ALA A 254 7.69 -5.51 6.61
C ALA A 254 6.73 -5.88 7.74
N LEU A 255 5.41 -5.74 7.52
CA LEU A 255 4.41 -5.89 8.59
C LEU A 255 4.57 -7.20 9.39
N GLY A 256 4.78 -8.32 8.70
CA GLY A 256 5.02 -9.61 9.35
C GLY A 256 6.25 -9.62 10.26
N GLU A 257 7.34 -8.99 9.86
CA GLU A 257 8.58 -8.88 10.66
C GLU A 257 8.40 -7.94 11.85
N VAL A 258 7.70 -6.82 11.65
CA VAL A 258 7.38 -5.86 12.72
C VAL A 258 6.51 -6.51 13.78
N VAL A 259 5.52 -7.32 13.39
CA VAL A 259 4.72 -8.08 14.36
C VAL A 259 5.53 -9.12 15.08
N SER A 260 6.36 -9.90 14.38
CA SER A 260 7.24 -10.86 15.05
C SER A 260 8.11 -10.16 16.09
N ARG A 261 8.70 -9.01 15.75
CA ARG A 261 9.55 -8.22 16.65
C ARG A 261 8.80 -7.65 17.85
N LEU A 262 7.68 -6.96 17.63
CA LEU A 262 6.91 -6.29 18.69
C LEU A 262 6.02 -7.26 19.50
N GLY A 263 5.66 -8.40 18.90
CA GLY A 263 4.88 -9.46 19.52
C GLY A 263 5.72 -10.45 20.33
N ALA A 264 7.03 -10.58 20.08
CA ALA A 264 7.91 -11.49 20.79
C ALA A 264 7.89 -11.33 22.33
N PRO A 265 7.91 -10.10 22.90
CA PRO A 265 7.78 -9.93 24.36
C PRO A 265 6.44 -10.43 24.91
N ILE A 266 5.35 -10.20 24.15
CA ILE A 266 4.00 -10.66 24.52
C ILE A 266 3.96 -12.19 24.50
N GLN A 267 4.50 -12.82 23.44
CA GLN A 267 4.60 -14.28 23.31
C GLN A 267 5.46 -14.91 24.41
N TYR A 268 6.55 -14.25 24.83
CA TYR A 268 7.36 -14.72 25.95
C TYR A 268 6.55 -14.70 27.25
N ARG A 269 5.86 -13.59 27.54
CA ARG A 269 5.03 -13.45 28.74
C ARG A 269 3.88 -14.47 28.78
N ILE A 270 3.23 -14.75 27.65
CA ILE A 270 2.19 -15.80 27.56
C ILE A 270 2.79 -17.16 27.97
N ARG A 271 3.95 -17.54 27.43
CA ARG A 271 4.59 -18.82 27.77
C ARG A 271 4.96 -18.91 29.24
N GLU A 272 5.43 -17.82 29.83
CA GLU A 272 5.75 -17.74 31.26
C GLU A 272 4.49 -17.96 32.11
N LEU A 273 3.40 -17.24 31.83
CA LEU A 273 2.12 -17.36 32.54
C LEU A 273 1.53 -18.77 32.44
N LEU A 274 1.61 -19.40 31.28
CA LEU A 274 1.13 -20.78 31.08
C LEU A 274 1.97 -21.77 31.90
N ALA A 275 3.30 -21.62 31.91
CA ALA A 275 4.17 -22.47 32.72
C ALA A 275 3.94 -22.27 34.23
N GLU A 276 3.72 -21.03 34.68
CA GLU A 276 3.34 -20.72 36.07
C GLU A 276 2.00 -21.37 36.43
N ALA A 277 0.99 -21.28 35.56
CA ALA A 277 -0.33 -21.88 35.77
C ALA A 277 -0.27 -23.42 35.83
N ASP A 278 0.58 -24.04 35.02
CA ASP A 278 0.80 -25.49 35.02
C ASP A 278 1.53 -25.98 36.27
N ALA A 279 2.41 -25.16 36.85
CA ALA A 279 3.11 -25.49 38.09
C ALA A 279 2.23 -25.46 39.35
N ILE A 280 1.08 -24.76 39.32
CA ILE A 280 0.14 -24.72 40.45
C ILE A 280 -0.61 -26.06 40.56
N GLN A 281 -0.33 -26.78 41.65
CA GLN A 281 -1.08 -27.96 42.06
C GLN A 281 -2.40 -27.52 42.71
N VAL A 282 -3.52 -27.97 42.15
CA VAL A 282 -4.85 -27.71 42.72
C VAL A 282 -5.20 -28.87 43.65
N GLU A 283 -5.18 -28.63 44.96
CA GLU A 283 -5.63 -29.61 45.94
C GLU A 283 -7.16 -29.78 45.89
N VAL A 284 -7.64 -31.00 46.05
CA VAL A 284 -9.07 -31.32 46.08
C VAL A 284 -9.52 -31.40 47.54
N GLY A 285 -10.16 -30.35 48.07
CA GLY A 285 -10.63 -30.33 49.46
C GLY A 285 -10.99 -28.94 50.03
N ALA A 286 -11.35 -28.88 51.32
CA ALA A 286 -11.67 -27.64 52.04
C ALA A 286 -10.39 -26.79 52.26
N GLY A 287 -10.06 -25.97 51.25
CA GLY A 287 -8.80 -25.24 51.11
C GLY A 287 -8.42 -24.97 49.64
N ALA A 288 -9.11 -25.61 48.68
CA ALA A 288 -8.88 -25.56 47.23
C ALA A 288 -9.10 -24.19 46.54
N GLY A 289 -9.64 -23.19 47.23
CA GLY A 289 -10.06 -21.92 46.61
C GLY A 289 -8.91 -21.10 46.05
N ASP A 290 -7.87 -20.87 46.86
CA ASP A 290 -6.79 -19.91 46.54
C ASP A 290 -5.92 -20.36 45.35
N GLY A 291 -5.51 -21.65 45.32
CA GLY A 291 -4.74 -22.20 44.21
C GLY A 291 -5.52 -22.26 42.89
N SER A 292 -6.81 -22.59 42.96
CA SER A 292 -7.69 -22.61 41.80
C SER A 292 -7.94 -21.20 41.25
N GLU A 293 -8.22 -20.23 42.12
CA GLU A 293 -8.41 -18.82 41.76
C GLU A 293 -7.15 -18.22 41.15
N ARG A 294 -5.98 -18.45 41.75
CA ARG A 294 -4.70 -17.97 41.23
C ARG A 294 -4.37 -18.56 39.87
N LYS A 295 -4.62 -19.87 39.67
CA LYS A 295 -4.43 -20.52 38.36
C LYS A 295 -5.38 -19.94 37.32
N ALA A 296 -6.66 -19.71 37.67
CA ALA A 296 -7.62 -19.09 36.77
C ALA A 296 -7.18 -17.67 36.36
N ALA A 297 -6.68 -16.87 37.30
CA ALA A 297 -6.18 -15.52 37.03
C ALA A 297 -5.00 -15.49 36.04
N LEU A 298 -4.02 -16.40 36.20
CA LEU A 298 -2.89 -16.52 35.26
C LEU A 298 -3.35 -16.90 33.85
N LEU A 299 -4.30 -17.85 33.75
CA LEU A 299 -4.88 -18.26 32.47
C LEU A 299 -5.69 -17.13 31.81
N ASP A 300 -6.40 -16.31 32.60
CA ASP A 300 -7.09 -15.12 32.10
C ASP A 300 -6.13 -14.05 31.58
N GLU A 301 -5.02 -13.81 32.29
CA GLU A 301 -3.97 -12.90 31.83
C GLU A 301 -3.36 -13.40 30.51
N ALA A 302 -3.04 -14.69 30.42
CA ALA A 302 -2.52 -15.31 29.19
C ALA A 302 -3.50 -15.15 28.01
N ARG A 303 -4.79 -15.47 28.22
CA ARG A 303 -5.85 -15.26 27.22
C ARG A 303 -5.98 -13.80 26.78
N SER A 304 -5.86 -12.85 27.71
CA SER A 304 -5.90 -11.42 27.38
C SER A 304 -4.72 -11.01 26.51
N LEU A 305 -3.51 -11.50 26.81
CA LEU A 305 -2.31 -11.25 26.01
C LEU A 305 -2.39 -11.90 24.63
N GLU A 306 -2.95 -13.10 24.51
CA GLU A 306 -3.21 -13.76 23.22
C GLU A 306 -4.13 -12.90 22.35
N GLY A 307 -5.24 -12.40 22.90
CA GLY A 307 -6.13 -11.48 22.18
C GLY A 307 -5.42 -10.19 21.74
N ARG A 308 -4.52 -9.64 22.55
CA ARG A 308 -3.68 -8.49 22.14
C ARG A 308 -2.76 -8.82 20.98
N LEU A 309 -2.15 -10.00 20.99
CA LEU A 309 -1.26 -10.46 19.92
C LEU A 309 -2.03 -10.65 18.60
N ASP A 310 -3.23 -11.22 18.67
CA ASP A 310 -4.11 -11.41 17.52
C ASP A 310 -4.54 -10.10 16.86
N HIS A 311 -4.74 -9.05 17.67
CA HIS A 311 -5.12 -7.72 17.20
C HIS A 311 -3.94 -6.82 16.88
N LEU A 312 -2.71 -7.23 17.21
CA LEU A 312 -1.51 -6.41 17.07
C LEU A 312 -1.34 -5.84 15.65
N PRO A 313 -1.49 -6.61 14.56
CA PRO A 313 -1.16 -6.01 13.28
C PRO A 313 -2.27 -5.14 12.70
N ARG A 314 -3.54 -5.35 13.10
CA ARG A 314 -4.60 -4.34 12.84
C ARG A 314 -4.26 -3.03 13.55
N THR A 315 -3.81 -3.13 14.80
CA THR A 315 -3.37 -1.99 15.62
C THR A 315 -2.20 -1.27 14.96
N LEU A 316 -1.17 -2.00 14.49
CA LEU A 316 -0.02 -1.41 13.80
C LEU A 316 -0.43 -0.68 12.52
N VAL A 317 -1.29 -1.28 11.67
CA VAL A 317 -1.77 -0.61 10.46
C VAL A 317 -2.58 0.64 10.79
N ARG A 318 -3.43 0.58 11.82
CA ARG A 318 -4.22 1.73 12.29
C ARG A 318 -3.35 2.85 12.86
N ASP A 319 -2.29 2.51 13.57
CA ASP A 319 -1.47 3.48 14.31
C ASP A 319 -0.23 3.92 13.53
N ALA A 320 0.10 3.25 12.42
CA ALA A 320 1.23 3.61 11.57
C ALA A 320 1.14 5.05 11.09
N GLN A 321 2.29 5.72 11.10
CA GLN A 321 2.44 7.05 10.55
C GLN A 321 2.81 7.00 9.07
N VAL A 322 3.56 6.00 8.63
CA VAL A 322 3.92 5.79 7.23
C VAL A 322 3.48 4.39 6.81
N ILE A 323 2.70 4.29 5.74
CA ILE A 323 2.39 3.03 5.09
C ILE A 323 2.88 3.10 3.64
N ALA A 324 3.74 2.16 3.26
CA ALA A 324 4.20 1.97 1.90
C ALA A 324 3.57 0.73 1.28
N THR A 325 2.89 0.89 0.14
CA THR A 325 2.24 -0.23 -0.54
C THR A 325 2.03 0.06 -2.03
N THR A 326 1.56 -0.92 -2.80
CA THR A 326 1.25 -0.66 -4.22
C THR A 326 -0.03 0.18 -4.33
N VAL A 327 -0.11 1.01 -5.37
CA VAL A 327 -1.31 1.81 -5.64
C VAL A 327 -2.56 0.94 -5.81
N HIS A 328 -2.38 -0.31 -6.25
CA HIS A 328 -3.47 -1.27 -6.41
C HIS A 328 -4.03 -1.69 -5.05
N ARG A 329 -3.15 -2.04 -4.08
CA ARG A 329 -3.59 -2.39 -2.73
C ARG A 329 -4.26 -1.20 -2.03
N ALA A 330 -3.72 0.00 -2.18
CA ALA A 330 -4.32 1.22 -1.65
C ALA A 330 -5.70 1.52 -2.27
N GLY A 331 -5.82 1.44 -3.59
CA GLY A 331 -7.07 1.70 -4.32
C GLY A 331 -8.17 0.67 -4.06
N LEU A 332 -7.82 -0.53 -3.56
CA LEU A 332 -8.81 -1.52 -3.14
C LEU A 332 -9.39 -1.27 -1.74
N GLY A 333 -8.95 -0.23 -1.03
CA GLY A 333 -9.44 0.12 0.30
C GLY A 333 -8.97 -0.83 1.42
N TRP A 334 -7.98 -1.69 1.14
CA TRP A 334 -7.49 -2.71 2.09
C TRP A 334 -6.81 -2.14 3.33
N LEU A 335 -6.46 -0.86 3.30
CA LEU A 335 -5.84 -0.17 4.42
C LEU A 335 -6.85 0.11 5.54
N GLY A 336 -8.16 0.14 5.23
CA GLY A 336 -9.22 0.32 6.23
C GLY A 336 -9.19 1.64 6.98
N ARG A 337 -8.42 2.63 6.49
CA ARG A 337 -8.23 3.95 7.09
C ARG A 337 -7.86 4.99 6.04
N ASP A 338 -8.03 6.26 6.39
CA ASP A 338 -7.56 7.38 5.59
C ASP A 338 -6.18 7.87 6.08
N PHE A 339 -5.53 8.65 5.23
CA PHE A 339 -4.25 9.31 5.44
C PHE A 339 -4.40 10.80 5.21
N ASP A 340 -3.56 11.59 5.88
CA ASP A 340 -3.51 13.03 5.67
C ASP A 340 -2.97 13.34 4.28
N VAL A 341 -1.89 12.65 3.88
CA VAL A 341 -1.16 12.95 2.65
C VAL A 341 -0.71 11.68 1.94
N ALA A 342 -0.51 11.78 0.62
CA ALA A 342 0.02 10.68 -0.18
C ALA A 342 1.09 11.10 -1.19
N VAL A 343 2.06 10.22 -1.39
CA VAL A 343 3.00 10.26 -2.52
C VAL A 343 2.67 9.12 -3.47
N LEU A 344 2.43 9.45 -4.74
CA LEU A 344 2.33 8.51 -5.84
C LEU A 344 3.58 8.63 -6.72
N ASP A 345 4.52 7.71 -6.57
CA ASP A 345 5.72 7.63 -7.42
C ASP A 345 5.47 6.75 -8.66
N GLU A 346 6.21 7.01 -9.73
CA GLU A 346 5.99 6.43 -11.07
C GLU A 346 4.52 6.58 -11.54
N ALA A 347 3.92 7.74 -11.26
CA ALA A 347 2.52 8.03 -11.52
C ALA A 347 2.14 7.91 -13.01
N SER A 348 3.08 8.11 -13.95
CA SER A 348 2.82 7.97 -15.39
C SER A 348 2.47 6.54 -15.81
N MET A 349 2.87 5.53 -15.03
CA MET A 349 2.53 4.13 -15.30
C MET A 349 1.18 3.70 -14.69
N VAL A 350 0.52 4.57 -13.92
CA VAL A 350 -0.67 4.22 -13.13
C VAL A 350 -1.93 4.60 -13.90
N PRO A 351 -2.81 3.64 -14.25
CA PRO A 351 -4.11 3.98 -14.84
C PRO A 351 -4.90 4.92 -13.94
N LEU A 352 -5.51 5.95 -14.51
CA LEU A 352 -6.23 6.98 -13.78
C LEU A 352 -7.29 6.44 -12.80
N PRO A 353 -8.10 5.40 -13.13
CA PRO A 353 -9.02 4.78 -12.18
C PRO A 353 -8.36 4.23 -10.91
N TRP A 354 -7.16 3.64 -11.01
CA TRP A 354 -6.42 3.14 -9.85
C TRP A 354 -5.90 4.28 -8.97
N ALA A 355 -5.33 5.32 -9.59
CA ALA A 355 -4.85 6.50 -8.88
C ALA A 355 -6.01 7.22 -8.17
N THR A 356 -7.15 7.33 -8.84
CA THR A 356 -8.38 7.93 -8.29
C THR A 356 -8.89 7.14 -7.09
N ALA A 357 -8.93 5.81 -7.19
CA ALA A 357 -9.36 4.95 -6.09
C ALA A 357 -8.43 5.06 -4.87
N ALA A 358 -7.11 5.15 -5.07
CA ALA A 358 -6.16 5.38 -3.99
C ALA A 358 -6.36 6.76 -3.34
N ALA A 359 -6.62 7.79 -4.14
CA ALA A 359 -6.87 9.16 -3.66
C ALA A 359 -8.11 9.29 -2.76
N PHE A 360 -9.06 8.35 -2.81
CA PHE A 360 -10.23 8.35 -1.91
C PHE A 360 -9.90 8.15 -0.43
N SER A 361 -8.69 7.69 -0.11
CA SER A 361 -8.22 7.50 1.25
C SER A 361 -7.29 8.64 1.68
N VAL A 362 -7.26 9.78 0.97
CA VAL A 362 -6.34 10.90 1.23
C VAL A 362 -7.14 12.18 1.49
N ARG A 363 -6.81 12.88 2.58
CA ARG A 363 -7.63 13.99 3.09
C ARG A 363 -7.11 15.39 2.74
N LYS A 364 -5.80 15.60 2.76
CA LYS A 364 -5.21 16.95 2.69
C LYS A 364 -4.39 17.18 1.44
N GLN A 365 -3.38 16.34 1.15
CA GLN A 365 -2.42 16.63 0.09
C GLN A 365 -2.02 15.39 -0.72
N ILE A 366 -1.82 15.54 -2.03
CA ILE A 366 -1.29 14.49 -2.90
C ILE A 366 -0.13 15.03 -3.75
N LEU A 367 1.00 14.33 -3.72
CA LEU A 367 2.08 14.48 -4.68
C LEU A 367 2.02 13.33 -5.69
N ALA A 368 1.84 13.63 -6.98
CA ALA A 368 2.04 12.66 -8.06
C ALA A 368 3.35 12.96 -8.78
N ALA A 369 4.30 12.03 -8.72
CA ALA A 369 5.60 12.13 -9.34
C ALA A 369 5.70 11.13 -10.50
N GLY A 370 6.10 11.60 -11.68
CA GLY A 370 6.15 10.75 -12.87
C GLY A 370 6.77 11.46 -14.06
N ASP A 371 6.64 10.83 -15.22
CA ASP A 371 7.17 11.34 -16.48
C ASP A 371 6.30 10.85 -17.65
N SER A 372 5.53 11.76 -18.24
CA SER A 372 4.61 11.46 -19.35
C SER A 372 5.33 11.11 -20.65
N HIS A 373 6.63 11.37 -20.77
CA HIS A 373 7.45 10.95 -21.92
C HIS A 373 8.04 9.54 -21.75
N GLN A 374 7.81 8.88 -20.61
CA GLN A 374 8.19 7.49 -20.37
C GLN A 374 7.02 6.52 -20.57
N LEU A 375 7.14 5.29 -20.08
CA LEU A 375 6.09 4.28 -20.22
C LEU A 375 4.79 4.72 -19.55
N GLY A 376 3.71 4.70 -20.32
CA GLY A 376 2.36 4.91 -19.82
C GLY A 376 1.73 3.65 -19.22
N PRO A 377 0.45 3.75 -18.82
CA PRO A 377 -0.29 2.61 -18.29
C PRO A 377 -0.51 1.51 -19.34
N VAL A 378 -0.56 0.26 -18.90
CA VAL A 378 -0.83 -0.89 -19.78
C VAL A 378 -2.32 -1.21 -19.76
N VAL A 379 -2.96 -1.17 -20.93
CA VAL A 379 -4.39 -1.49 -21.13
C VAL A 379 -4.53 -2.61 -22.14
N ARG A 380 -5.26 -3.67 -21.79
CA ARG A 380 -5.45 -4.84 -22.68
C ARG A 380 -6.65 -4.65 -23.61
N SER A 381 -7.73 -4.07 -23.11
CA SER A 381 -8.95 -3.79 -23.88
C SER A 381 -8.68 -2.75 -24.95
N ARG A 382 -9.21 -3.02 -26.13
CA ARG A 382 -9.20 -2.09 -27.27
C ARG A 382 -10.41 -1.16 -27.29
N SER A 383 -11.30 -1.22 -26.28
CA SER A 383 -12.46 -0.34 -26.25
C SER A 383 -12.01 1.11 -26.10
N GLN A 384 -12.69 2.03 -26.80
CA GLN A 384 -12.36 3.45 -26.76
C GLN A 384 -12.40 3.99 -25.32
N ARG A 385 -13.38 3.55 -24.51
CA ARG A 385 -13.49 3.95 -23.10
C ARG A 385 -12.31 3.47 -22.27
N ALA A 386 -11.89 2.21 -22.44
CA ALA A 386 -10.71 1.67 -21.75
C ALA A 386 -9.45 2.45 -22.12
N GLN A 387 -9.25 2.76 -23.40
CA GLN A 387 -8.10 3.56 -23.85
C GLN A 387 -8.13 4.99 -23.29
N ILE A 388 -9.30 5.63 -23.22
CA ILE A 388 -9.43 6.98 -22.66
C ILE A 388 -9.16 7.01 -21.15
N TRP A 389 -9.72 6.08 -20.39
CA TRP A 389 -9.68 6.15 -18.92
C TRP A 389 -8.53 5.35 -18.31
N LEU A 390 -8.28 4.13 -18.79
CA LEU A 390 -7.19 3.30 -18.26
C LEU A 390 -5.86 3.60 -18.96
N GLY A 391 -5.89 4.12 -20.19
CA GLY A 391 -4.68 4.44 -20.97
C GLY A 391 -4.06 5.79 -20.59
N ARG A 392 -4.74 6.57 -19.76
CA ARG A 392 -4.23 7.83 -19.19
C ARG A 392 -3.86 7.65 -17.74
N SER A 393 -2.88 8.43 -17.33
CA SER A 393 -2.33 8.52 -16.00
C SER A 393 -2.63 9.87 -15.34
N PRO A 394 -2.42 10.02 -14.03
CA PRO A 394 -2.46 11.33 -13.36
C PRO A 394 -1.52 12.37 -13.97
N MET A 395 -0.43 11.93 -14.62
CA MET A 395 0.52 12.83 -15.27
C MET A 395 0.00 13.37 -16.61
N ASP A 396 -0.89 12.65 -17.29
CA ASP A 396 -1.49 13.08 -18.57
C ASP A 396 -2.60 14.12 -18.36
N ILE A 397 -3.36 13.98 -17.28
CA ILE A 397 -4.42 14.94 -16.93
C ILE A 397 -3.90 16.13 -16.12
N GLY A 398 -2.74 15.98 -15.48
CA GLY A 398 -2.13 17.00 -14.61
C GLY A 398 -1.72 18.28 -15.33
N GLY A 399 -1.76 18.32 -16.66
CA GLY A 399 -1.31 19.42 -17.51
C GLY A 399 0.19 19.38 -17.77
N GLU A 400 0.76 20.47 -18.30
CA GLU A 400 2.21 20.56 -18.53
C GLU A 400 2.90 21.24 -17.35
N ALA A 401 4.21 20.97 -17.21
CA ALA A 401 4.97 21.55 -16.14
C ALA A 401 5.18 23.05 -16.34
N GLY A 402 5.06 23.84 -15.27
CA GLY A 402 5.19 25.30 -15.34
C GLY A 402 3.88 26.04 -15.62
N ASP A 403 2.84 25.37 -16.09
CA ASP A 403 1.51 25.97 -16.34
C ASP A 403 0.82 26.49 -15.07
N ALA A 404 1.17 25.93 -13.91
CA ALA A 404 0.60 26.30 -12.63
C ALA A 404 1.63 26.13 -11.50
N PRO A 405 1.47 26.83 -10.36
CA PRO A 405 2.37 26.70 -9.21
C PRO A 405 2.49 25.27 -8.67
N SER A 406 1.42 24.47 -8.77
CA SER A 406 1.37 23.05 -8.39
C SER A 406 2.09 22.11 -9.35
N ARG A 407 2.63 22.62 -10.46
CA ARG A 407 3.16 21.82 -11.56
C ARG A 407 4.66 22.06 -11.75
N VAL A 408 5.49 21.17 -11.22
CA VAL A 408 6.94 21.39 -11.12
C VAL A 408 7.71 20.38 -11.97
N MET A 409 8.66 20.86 -12.78
CA MET A 409 9.62 20.02 -13.50
C MET A 409 11.00 20.07 -12.87
N LEU A 410 11.62 18.91 -12.71
CA LEU A 410 13.05 18.79 -12.40
C LEU A 410 13.87 18.85 -13.69
N THR A 411 14.98 19.59 -13.68
CA THR A 411 15.76 19.86 -14.90
C THR A 411 17.21 19.36 -14.83
N GLU A 412 17.79 19.23 -13.63
CA GLU A 412 19.15 18.73 -13.46
C GLU A 412 19.16 17.20 -13.34
N GLN A 413 19.92 16.51 -14.19
CA GLN A 413 20.06 15.05 -14.18
C GLN A 413 21.45 14.59 -13.72
N TYR A 414 21.50 13.45 -13.04
CA TYR A 414 22.72 12.92 -12.40
C TYR A 414 23.10 11.51 -12.87
N ARG A 415 22.48 11.00 -13.95
CA ARG A 415 22.65 9.60 -14.40
C ARG A 415 23.43 9.47 -15.70
N MET A 416 23.11 10.32 -16.68
CA MET A 416 23.63 10.22 -18.03
C MET A 416 24.85 11.11 -18.22
N HIS A 417 25.82 10.64 -19.00
CA HIS A 417 26.89 11.49 -19.51
C HIS A 417 26.29 12.67 -20.33
N PRO A 418 26.84 13.89 -20.27
CA PRO A 418 26.25 15.08 -20.91
C PRO A 418 25.87 14.92 -22.39
N VAL A 419 26.66 14.15 -23.15
CA VAL A 419 26.39 13.84 -24.57
C VAL A 419 25.08 13.05 -24.74
N LEU A 420 24.86 12.01 -23.91
CA LEU A 420 23.62 11.23 -23.95
C LEU A 420 22.43 12.05 -23.47
N CYS A 421 22.64 12.85 -22.42
CA CYS A 421 21.64 13.77 -21.90
C CYS A 421 21.15 14.74 -22.97
N THR A 422 22.07 15.34 -23.74
CA THR A 422 21.74 16.33 -24.79
C THR A 422 20.82 15.73 -25.85
N VAL A 423 21.03 14.47 -26.24
CA VAL A 423 20.16 13.78 -27.20
C VAL A 423 18.77 13.58 -26.60
N VAL A 424 18.68 12.99 -25.41
CA VAL A 424 17.40 12.72 -24.75
C VAL A 424 16.62 14.01 -24.46
N SER A 425 17.28 15.06 -23.97
CA SER A 425 16.63 16.33 -23.63
C SER A 425 16.08 17.03 -24.86
N ARG A 426 16.83 17.09 -25.98
CA ARG A 426 16.34 17.68 -27.23
C ARG A 426 15.16 16.95 -27.85
N TYR A 427 15.20 15.61 -27.87
CA TYR A 427 14.17 14.82 -28.54
C TYR A 427 12.89 14.65 -27.73
N SER A 428 12.98 14.65 -26.40
CA SER A 428 11.86 14.31 -25.52
C SER A 428 11.43 15.43 -24.58
N TYR A 429 12.24 16.47 -24.39
CA TYR A 429 12.03 17.51 -23.38
C TYR A 429 12.35 18.93 -23.90
N GLU A 430 12.37 19.14 -25.21
CA GLU A 430 12.54 20.44 -25.90
C GLU A 430 13.88 21.17 -25.70
N GLY A 431 14.87 20.54 -25.07
CA GLY A 431 16.20 21.11 -24.83
C GLY A 431 16.53 21.14 -23.35
#